data_AF-A0A3C1J0S2-F1
#
_entry.id   AF-A0A3C1J0S2-F1
#
_cell.length_a   1.000
_cell.length_b   1.000
_cell.length_c   1.000
_cell.angle_alpha   90.00
_cell.angle_beta   90.00
_cell.angle_gamma   90.00
#
_symmetry.space_group_name_H-M   'P 1'
#
loop_
_entity.id
_entity.type
_entity.pdbx_description
1 polymer ?
#
loop_
_entity_poly.entity_id
_entity_poly.type
_entity_poly.pdbx_seq_one_letter_code
_entity_poly.pdbx_strand_id
1 'polypeptide(L)' 'MEKRDYYEVLGVDKKATQSELKKAYRNLVKKYHPDSNKNDGAEEKFKEVQEAYEILSDESKRSA' A
#
# COMPACT_ATOMS: atom_id res chain seq x y z
N MET A 1 18.21 6.84 3.12
CA MET A 1 17.17 6.08 2.41
C MET A 1 15.89 6.88 2.58
N GLU A 2 15.42 7.55 1.53
CA GLU A 2 14.11 8.17 1.57
C GLU A 2 13.09 7.06 1.81
N LYS A 3 12.48 7.03 3.00
CA LYS A 3 11.32 6.17 3.25
C LYS A 3 10.33 6.51 2.15
N ARG A 4 10.09 5.58 1.22
CA ARG A 4 9.07 5.76 0.18
C ARG A 4 7.77 6.13 0.90
N ASP A 5 7.15 7.19 0.44
CA ASP A 5 5.96 7.71 1.08
C ASP A 5 4.84 6.67 0.92
N TYR A 6 4.34 6.13 2.04
CA TYR A 6 3.30 5.09 2.03
C TYR A 6 2.03 5.54 1.30
N TYR A 7 1.75 6.85 1.28
CA TYR A 7 0.64 7.40 0.51
C TYR A 7 0.90 7.29 -0.98
N GLU A 8 2.13 7.51 -1.44
CA GLU A 8 2.52 7.31 -2.84
C GLU A 8 2.52 5.83 -3.24
N VAL A 9 2.97 4.94 -2.35
CA VAL A 9 2.92 3.48 -2.55
C VAL A 9 1.48 3.00 -2.77
N LEU A 10 0.54 3.50 -1.97
CA LEU A 10 -0.89 3.21 -2.15
C LEU A 10 -1.54 4.05 -3.26
N GLY A 11 -0.85 5.05 -3.80
CA GLY A 11 -1.38 5.96 -4.82
C GLY A 11 -2.58 6.78 -4.32
N VAL A 12 -2.53 7.21 -3.06
CA VAL A 12 -3.58 8.00 -2.40
C VAL A 12 -3.05 9.33 -1.89
N ASP A 13 -3.95 10.26 -1.58
CA ASP A 13 -3.59 11.53 -0.95
C ASP A 13 -3.17 11.32 0.53
N LYS A 14 -2.33 12.20 1.07
CA LYS A 14 -1.95 12.19 2.50
C LYS A 14 -3.16 12.39 3.43
N LYS A 15 -4.22 13.04 2.92
CA LYS A 15 -5.50 13.24 3.59
C LYS A 15 -6.48 12.09 3.36
N ALA A 16 -6.06 11.00 2.70
CA ALA A 16 -6.93 9.87 2.43
C ALA A 16 -7.52 9.29 3.72
N THR A 17 -8.81 9.01 3.63
CA THR A 17 -9.59 8.36 4.68
C THR A 17 -9.26 6.86 4.75
N GLN A 18 -9.60 6.23 5.88
CA GLN A 18 -9.45 4.78 6.05
C GLN A 18 -10.15 3.97 4.96
N SER A 19 -11.30 4.46 4.47
CA SER A 19 -12.04 3.83 3.38
C SER A 19 -11.27 3.87 2.06
N GLU A 20 -10.63 4.99 1.75
CA GLU A 20 -9.80 5.18 0.55
C GLU A 20 -8.55 4.31 0.61
N LEU A 21 -7.86 4.29 1.76
CA LEU A 21 -6.71 3.40 2.00
C LEU A 21 -7.08 1.93 1.75
N LYS A 22 -8.20 1.48 2.33
CA LYS A 22 -8.68 0.11 2.15
C LYS A 22 -9.09 -0.20 0.70
N LYS A 23 -9.63 0.78 -0.02
CA LYS A 23 -9.99 0.62 -1.44
C LYS A 23 -8.74 0.52 -2.32
N ALA A 24 -7.78 1.41 -2.13
CA ALA A 24 -6.50 1.42 -2.84
C ALA A 24 -5.72 0.12 -2.59
N TYR A 25 -5.57 -0.28 -1.32
CA TYR A 25 -4.92 -1.53 -0.93
C TYR A 25 -5.52 -2.74 -1.65
N ARG A 26 -6.84 -2.90 -1.63
CA ARG A 26 -7.51 -4.03 -2.31
C ARG A 26 -7.28 -4.05 -3.82
N ASN A 27 -7.24 -2.89 -4.45
CA ASN A 27 -6.97 -2.79 -5.89
C ASN A 27 -5.52 -3.16 -6.23
N LEU A 28 -4.57 -2.69 -5.43
CA LEU A 28 -3.14 -2.95 -5.62
C LEU A 28 -2.78 -4.40 -5.29
N VAL A 29 -3.36 -4.96 -4.23
CA VAL A 29 -3.24 -6.39 -3.90
C VAL A 29 -3.71 -7.24 -5.06
N LYS A 30 -4.88 -6.97 -5.64
CA LYS A 30 -5.36 -7.71 -6.83
C LYS A 30 -4.45 -7.52 -8.05
N LYS A 31 -3.86 -6.35 -8.21
CA LYS A 31 -2.97 -6.03 -9.35
C LYS A 31 -1.60 -6.72 -9.24
N TYR A 32 -1.10 -6.87 -8.02
CA TYR A 32 0.23 -7.43 -7.73
C TYR A 32 0.15 -8.82 -7.08
N HIS A 33 -1.04 -9.43 -7.00
CA HIS A 33 -1.21 -10.73 -6.35
C HIS A 33 -0.36 -11.78 -7.09
N PRO A 34 0.45 -12.58 -6.39
CA PRO A 34 1.37 -13.53 -7.03
C PRO A 34 0.67 -14.61 -7.86
N ASP A 35 -0.60 -14.89 -7.53
CA ASP A 35 -1.43 -15.81 -8.31
C ASP A 35 -1.82 -15.25 -9.69
N SER A 36 -2.09 -13.95 -9.77
CA SER A 36 -2.53 -13.29 -11.01
C SER A 36 -1.40 -12.57 -11.77
N ASN A 37 -0.28 -12.27 -11.10
CA ASN A 37 0.81 -11.50 -11.66
C ASN A 37 2.16 -12.11 -11.28
N LYS A 38 2.84 -12.70 -12.27
CA LYS A 38 4.16 -13.35 -12.13
C LYS A 38 5.31 -12.50 -12.69
N ASN A 39 5.08 -11.20 -12.91
CA ASN A 39 6.14 -10.32 -13.39
C ASN A 39 7.19 -10.10 -12.32
N ASP A 40 8.45 -10.00 -12.75
CA ASP A 40 9.56 -9.58 -11.89
C ASP A 40 9.25 -8.21 -11.25
N GLY A 41 9.29 -8.16 -9.92
CA GLY A 41 8.97 -6.98 -9.11
C GLY A 41 7.51 -6.85 -8.67
N ALA A 42 6.60 -7.76 -9.06
CA ALA A 42 5.24 -7.78 -8.51
C ALA A 42 5.24 -8.12 -7.00
N GLU A 43 6.11 -9.04 -6.57
CA GLU A 43 6.26 -9.41 -5.17
C GLU A 43 6.80 -8.25 -4.32
N GLU A 44 7.78 -7.50 -4.82
CA GLU A 44 8.30 -6.32 -4.11
C GLU A 44 7.21 -5.28 -3.93
N LYS A 45 6.50 -4.93 -5.01
CA LYS A 45 5.36 -4.00 -4.94
C LYS A 45 4.24 -4.50 -4.02
N PHE A 46 4.00 -5.81 -4.00
CA PHE A 46 3.01 -6.40 -3.11
C PHE A 46 3.39 -6.21 -1.64
N LYS A 47 4.66 -6.48 -1.29
CA LYS A 47 5.21 -6.26 0.05
C LYS A 47 5.12 -4.79 0.46
N GLU A 48 5.49 -3.86 -0.42
CA GLU A 48 5.39 -2.43 -0.16
C GLU A 48 3.95 -1.98 0.09
N VAL A 49 3.00 -2.46 -0.72
CA VAL A 49 1.57 -2.16 -0.56
C VAL A 49 1.02 -2.70 0.76
N GLN A 50 1.47 -3.88 1.20
CA GLN A 50 1.10 -4.42 2.51
C GLN A 50 1.65 -3.58 3.65
N GLU A 51 2.94 -3.25 3.62
CA GLU A 51 3.58 -2.43 4.65
C GLU A 51 2.92 -1.04 4.75
N ALA A 52 2.71 -0.39 3.60
CA ALA A 52 2.07 0.92 3.52
C ALA A 52 0.66 0.89 4.12
N TYR A 53 -0.14 -0.13 3.80
CA TYR A 53 -1.47 -0.28 4.37
C TYR A 53 -1.43 -0.60 5.87
N GLU A 54 -0.49 -1.42 6.35
CA GLU A 54 -0.37 -1.73 7.78
C GLU A 54 -0.09 -0.47 8.62
N ILE A 55 0.80 0.40 8.13
CA ILE A 55 1.13 1.65 8.82
C ILE A 55 -0.01 2.66 8.70
N LEU A 56 -0.59 2.85 7.52
CA LEU A 56 -1.59 3.91 7.29
C LEU A 56 -2.99 3.53 7.80
N SER A 57 -3.31 2.23 7.87
CA SER A 57 -4.60 1.78 8.38
C SER A 57 -4.70 1.83 9.91
N ASP A 58 -3.57 1.78 10.60
CA ASP A 58 -3.47 1.96 12.03
C ASP A 58 -3.23 3.44 12.35
N GLU A 59 -4.22 4.12 12.92
CA GLU A 59 -4.13 5.55 13.25
C GLU A 59 -2.99 5.88 14.23
N SER A 60 -2.62 4.94 15.09
CA SER A 60 -1.51 5.10 16.04
C SER A 60 -0.17 4.99 15.32
N LYS A 61 -0.01 4.02 14.39
CA LYS A 61 1.21 3.89 13.57
C LYS A 61 1.35 4.99 12.54
N ARG A 62 0.24 5.48 11.98
CA ARG A 62 0.20 6.57 10.99
C ARG A 62 0.68 7.91 11.57
N SER A 63 0.54 8.09 12.88
CA SER A 63 0.86 9.34 13.58
C SER A 63 2.25 9.35 14.23
N ALA A 64 2.98 8.22 14.17
CA ALA A 64 4.31 8.03 14.78
C ALA A 64 5.46 8.39 13.83
#